data_AF-A0A023FPC4-F1
#
_entry.id   AF-A0A023FPC4-F1
#
_cell.length_a   1.000
_cell.length_b   1.000
_cell.length_c   1.000
_cell.angle_alpha   90.00
_cell.angle_beta   90.00
_cell.angle_gamma   90.00
#
_symmetry.space_group_name_H-M   'P 1'
#
loop_
_entity.id
_entity.type
_entity.pdbx_description
1 polymer ?
#
loop_
_entity_poly.entity_id
_entity_poly.type
_entity_poly.pdbx_seq_one_letter_code
_entity_poly.pdbx_strand_id
1 'polypeptide(L)'
;MGCSRTPKRYKVAARILDAMNQKPPQSMQSLLASAKYPNKSQLAALVIQVSQKLPILEAVVAQSSLLEQGLPKPIALVLVHEALFGKRPLPPGACLRFDQVLACRPHLEKALAAVPQTKGKADCV
;
A
#
# COMPACT_ATOMS: atom_id res chain seq x y z
N MET A 1 -4.71 -27.00 -5.94
CA MET A 1 -4.28 -25.98 -4.95
C MET A 1 -3.64 -24.82 -5.70
N GLY A 2 -4.41 -23.79 -6.06
CA GLY A 2 -3.87 -22.63 -6.75
C GLY A 2 -3.24 -21.69 -5.74
N CYS A 3 -1.90 -21.61 -5.68
CA CYS A 3 -1.22 -20.57 -4.91
C CYS A 3 -1.70 -19.20 -5.41
N SER A 4 -2.60 -18.56 -4.64
CA SER A 4 -3.22 -17.29 -4.98
C SER A 4 -2.16 -16.20 -5.00
N ARG A 5 -1.53 -16.03 -6.18
CA ARG A 5 -0.47 -15.05 -6.42
C ARG A 5 -1.06 -13.65 -6.20
N THR A 6 -0.32 -12.80 -5.49
CA THR A 6 -0.71 -11.39 -5.31
C THR A 6 -1.06 -10.77 -6.65
N PRO A 7 -2.23 -10.10 -6.78
CA PRO A 7 -2.67 -9.56 -8.05
C PRO A 7 -1.62 -8.62 -8.66
N LYS A 8 -1.49 -8.67 -9.98
CA LYS A 8 -0.44 -7.95 -10.73
C LYS A 8 -0.46 -6.44 -10.42
N ARG A 9 -1.64 -5.85 -10.25
CA ARG A 9 -1.83 -4.44 -9.89
C ARG A 9 -1.03 -4.03 -8.67
N TYR A 10 -1.18 -4.75 -7.55
CA TYR A 10 -0.51 -4.42 -6.29
C TYR A 10 1.00 -4.65 -6.37
N LYS A 11 1.46 -5.69 -7.09
CA LYS A 11 2.90 -5.93 -7.31
C LYS A 11 3.54 -4.81 -8.12
N VAL A 12 2.86 -4.33 -9.17
CA VAL A 12 3.36 -3.23 -9.99
C VAL A 12 3.33 -1.92 -9.19
N ALA A 13 2.25 -1.65 -8.45
CA ALA A 13 2.17 -0.46 -7.59
C ALA A 13 3.30 -0.43 -6.54
N ALA A 14 3.56 -1.56 -5.88
CA ALA A 14 4.65 -1.70 -4.91
C ALA A 14 6.02 -1.44 -5.55
N ARG A 15 6.27 -1.94 -6.76
CA ARG A 15 7.52 -1.66 -7.50
C ARG A 15 7.68 -0.19 -7.87
N ILE A 16 6.60 0.47 -8.28
CA ILE A 16 6.62 1.90 -8.59
C ILE A 16 6.93 2.70 -7.32
N LEU A 17 6.27 2.38 -6.20
CA LEU A 17 6.51 3.03 -4.90
C LEU A 17 7.95 2.83 -4.45
N ASP A 18 8.51 1.63 -4.59
CA ASP A 18 9.90 1.36 -4.26
C ASP A 18 10.85 2.22 -5.12
N ALA A 19 10.67 2.22 -6.44
CA ALA A 19 11.50 2.99 -7.37
C ALA A 19 11.37 4.52 -7.20
N MET A 20 10.23 5.01 -6.72
CA MET A 20 10.06 6.42 -6.34
C MET A 20 10.86 6.80 -5.09
N ASN A 21 11.14 5.86 -4.20
CA ASN A 21 11.86 6.07 -2.95
C ASN A 21 13.36 5.69 -3.03
N GLN A 22 13.82 5.14 -4.16
CA GLN A 22 15.24 4.86 -4.40
C GLN A 22 16.03 6.15 -4.66
N LYS A 23 17.38 6.07 -4.57
CA LYS A 23 18.29 7.18 -4.92
C LYS A 23 19.11 6.81 -6.16
N PRO A 24 19.00 7.54 -7.29
CA PRO A 24 18.15 8.71 -7.51
C PRO A 24 16.65 8.36 -7.66
N PRO A 25 15.73 9.22 -7.18
CA PRO A 25 14.30 8.96 -7.27
C PRO A 25 13.83 9.04 -8.72
N GLN A 26 13.06 8.03 -9.15
CA GLN A 26 12.48 8.00 -10.48
C GLN A 26 11.09 8.67 -10.50
N SER A 27 10.77 9.36 -11.59
CA SER A 27 9.47 10.03 -11.71
C SER A 27 8.33 9.01 -11.85
N MET A 28 7.24 9.24 -11.11
CA MET A 28 6.04 8.39 -11.16
C MET A 28 5.50 8.25 -12.60
N GLN A 29 5.53 9.34 -13.38
CA GLN A 29 5.07 9.32 -14.77
C GLN A 29 5.92 8.39 -15.65
N SER A 30 7.25 8.42 -15.52
CA SER A 30 8.15 7.54 -16.27
C SER A 30 7.95 6.07 -15.87
N LEU A 31 7.80 5.82 -14.57
CA LEU A 31 7.52 4.48 -14.03
C LEU A 31 6.18 3.92 -14.49
N LEU A 32 5.12 4.73 -14.55
CA LEU A 32 3.82 4.33 -15.08
C LEU A 32 3.86 4.12 -16.59
N ALA A 33 4.61 4.94 -17.32
CA ALA A 33 4.79 4.81 -18.76
C ALA A 33 5.46 3.46 -19.11
N SER A 34 6.51 3.10 -18.37
CA SER A 34 7.25 1.84 -18.53
C SER A 34 6.56 0.60 -17.92
N ALA A 35 5.57 0.79 -17.05
CA ALA A 35 4.83 -0.30 -16.44
C ALA A 35 4.03 -1.11 -17.48
N LYS A 36 4.30 -2.42 -17.55
CA LYS A 36 3.52 -3.40 -18.33
C LYS A 36 2.19 -3.75 -17.65
N TYR A 37 1.30 -2.77 -17.54
CA TYR A 37 -0.03 -2.90 -16.96
C TYR A 37 -1.09 -2.20 -17.84
N PRO A 38 -2.19 -2.88 -18.22
CA PRO A 38 -3.12 -2.37 -19.22
C PRO A 38 -3.89 -1.13 -18.74
N ASN A 39 -4.31 -1.09 -17.47
CA ASN A 39 -5.06 0.04 -16.93
C ASN A 39 -4.15 0.97 -16.12
N LYS A 40 -3.36 1.78 -16.82
CA LYS A 40 -2.40 2.71 -16.20
C LYS A 40 -3.06 3.75 -15.30
N SER A 41 -4.27 4.21 -15.63
CA SER A 41 -5.01 5.18 -14.82
C SER A 41 -5.39 4.64 -13.44
N GLN A 42 -5.91 3.41 -13.37
CA GLN A 42 -6.20 2.76 -12.08
C GLN A 42 -4.96 2.42 -11.26
N LEU A 43 -3.83 2.13 -11.94
CA LEU A 43 -2.54 1.92 -11.29
C LEU A 43 -1.99 3.23 -10.73
N ALA A 44 -2.04 4.32 -11.50
CA ALA A 44 -1.63 5.65 -11.09
C ALA A 44 -2.44 6.13 -9.88
N ALA A 45 -3.77 5.99 -9.93
CA ALA A 45 -4.64 6.35 -8.80
C ALA A 45 -4.26 5.59 -7.52
N LEU A 46 -3.96 4.29 -7.61
CA LEU A 46 -3.52 3.49 -6.47
C LEU A 46 -2.18 3.99 -5.91
N VAL A 47 -1.19 4.21 -6.79
CA VAL A 47 0.14 4.71 -6.37
C VAL A 47 0.00 6.08 -5.70
N ILE A 48 -0.77 7.00 -6.28
CA ILE A 48 -1.01 8.33 -5.72
C ILE A 48 -1.66 8.23 -4.33
N GLN A 49 -2.72 7.43 -4.20
CA GLN A 49 -3.43 7.27 -2.92
C GLN A 49 -2.54 6.70 -1.83
N VAL A 50 -1.69 5.73 -2.16
CA VAL A 50 -0.71 5.14 -1.23
C VAL A 50 0.36 6.18 -0.87
N SER A 51 0.91 6.89 -1.84
CA SER A 51 1.94 7.92 -1.62
C SER A 51 1.43 9.07 -0.73
N GLN A 52 0.19 9.50 -0.89
CA GLN A 52 -0.44 10.52 -0.04
C GLN A 52 -0.56 10.11 1.43
N LYS A 53 -0.61 8.80 1.70
CA LYS A 53 -0.72 8.23 3.04
C LYS A 53 0.56 7.54 3.49
N LEU A 54 1.67 7.72 2.78
CA LEU A 54 2.91 7.00 3.01
C LEU A 54 3.38 7.09 4.48
N PRO A 55 3.44 8.27 5.14
CA PRO A 55 3.90 8.36 6.53
C PRO A 55 3.02 7.58 7.50
N ILE A 56 1.69 7.62 7.28
CA ILE A 56 0.71 6.90 8.09
C ILE A 56 0.85 5.40 7.88
N LEU A 57 0.92 4.96 6.63
CA LEU A 57 1.05 3.56 6.27
C LEU A 57 2.38 2.97 6.75
N GLU A 58 3.47 3.73 6.69
CA GLU A 58 4.76 3.32 7.24
C GLU A 58 4.71 3.16 8.75
N ALA A 59 4.10 4.09 9.49
CA ALA A 59 3.93 3.98 10.92
C ALA A 59 3.06 2.76 11.31
N VAL A 60 1.97 2.52 10.58
CA VAL A 60 1.08 1.37 10.79
C VAL A 60 1.81 0.06 10.49
N VAL A 61 2.53 -0.03 9.37
CA VAL A 61 3.30 -1.22 9.01
C VAL A 61 4.43 -1.49 10.01
N ALA A 62 5.12 -0.45 10.48
CA ALA A 62 6.19 -0.58 11.47
C ALA A 62 5.69 -1.08 12.84
N GLN A 63 4.45 -0.75 13.21
CA GLN A 63 3.79 -1.24 14.43
C GLN A 63 3.13 -2.62 14.25
N SER A 64 3.23 -3.21 13.05
CA SER A 64 2.63 -4.52 12.73
C SER A 64 3.69 -5.60 12.59
N SER A 65 3.30 -6.86 12.79
CA SER A 65 4.15 -8.04 12.54
C SER A 65 4.28 -8.40 11.05
N LEU A 66 3.77 -7.59 10.12
CA LEU A 66 3.72 -7.94 8.70
C LEU A 66 5.10 -8.11 8.08
N LEU A 67 6.06 -7.26 8.47
CA LEU A 67 7.43 -7.34 7.98
C LEU A 67 8.15 -8.57 8.51
N GLU A 68 7.91 -8.92 9.78
CA GLU A 68 8.45 -10.12 10.44
C GLU A 68 7.91 -11.41 9.82
N GLN A 69 6.66 -11.39 9.34
CA GLN A 69 6.05 -12.47 8.57
C GLN A 69 6.59 -12.59 7.13
N GLY A 70 7.61 -11.80 6.76
CA GLY A 70 8.27 -11.86 5.46
C GLY A 70 7.52 -11.11 4.34
N LEU A 71 6.57 -10.24 4.67
CA LEU A 71 5.92 -9.39 3.67
C LEU A 71 6.83 -8.20 3.32
N PRO A 72 7.26 -8.04 2.05
CA PRO A 72 8.13 -6.93 1.68
C PRO A 72 7.44 -5.58 1.92
N LYS A 73 8.15 -4.62 2.52
CA LYS A 73 7.62 -3.29 2.90
C LYS A 73 6.82 -2.61 1.77
N PRO A 74 7.31 -2.52 0.51
CA PRO A 74 6.54 -1.86 -0.56
C PRO A 74 5.20 -2.56 -0.86
N ILE A 75 5.14 -3.89 -0.71
CA ILE A 75 3.90 -4.65 -0.88
C ILE A 75 3.00 -4.46 0.35
N ALA A 76 3.57 -4.49 1.55
CA ALA A 76 2.83 -4.29 2.80
C ALA A 76 2.08 -2.95 2.78
N LEU A 77 2.75 -1.86 2.39
CA LEU A 77 2.14 -0.53 2.30
C LEU A 77 0.91 -0.50 1.37
N VAL A 78 1.02 -1.14 0.20
CA VAL A 78 -0.09 -1.19 -0.76
C VAL A 78 -1.25 -2.05 -0.25
N LEU A 79 -0.97 -3.22 0.33
CA LEU A 79 -2.01 -4.12 0.82
C LEU A 79 -2.70 -3.58 2.07
N VAL A 80 -1.95 -2.95 2.99
CA VAL A 80 -2.50 -2.26 4.17
C VAL A 80 -3.37 -1.09 3.75
N HIS A 81 -2.95 -0.30 2.75
CA HIS A 81 -3.81 0.74 2.18
C HIS A 81 -5.13 0.15 1.67
N GLU A 82 -5.08 -0.94 0.91
CA GLU A 82 -6.29 -1.58 0.38
C GLU A 82 -7.19 -2.13 1.50
N ALA A 83 -6.61 -2.68 2.57
CA ALA A 83 -7.35 -3.24 3.69
C ALA A 83 -8.03 -2.16 4.55
N LEU A 84 -7.38 -1.00 4.75
CA LEU A 84 -7.87 0.08 5.63
C LEU A 84 -8.68 1.15 4.89
N PHE A 85 -8.29 1.48 3.65
CA PHE A 85 -8.85 2.61 2.89
C PHE A 85 -9.43 2.19 1.53
N GLY A 86 -9.31 0.92 1.15
CA GLY A 86 -9.80 0.42 -0.13
C GLY A 86 -11.33 0.45 -0.19
N LYS A 87 -11.88 1.04 -1.26
CA LYS A 87 -13.34 1.06 -1.50
C LYS A 87 -13.91 -0.33 -1.83
N ARG A 88 -13.08 -1.22 -2.39
CA ARG A 88 -13.41 -2.60 -2.75
C ARG A 88 -12.19 -3.47 -2.43
N PRO A 89 -11.98 -3.83 -1.15
CA PRO A 89 -10.86 -4.67 -0.77
C PRO A 89 -10.94 -6.03 -1.47
N LEU A 90 -9.80 -6.69 -1.61
CA LEU A 90 -9.78 -8.07 -2.09
C LEU A 90 -10.63 -8.96 -1.17
N PRO A 91 -11.41 -9.91 -1.70
CA PRO A 91 -12.12 -10.83 -0.84
C PRO A 91 -11.12 -11.79 -0.15
N PRO A 92 -11.45 -12.27 1.07
CA PRO A 92 -10.66 -13.30 1.74
C PRO A 92 -10.44 -14.52 0.84
N GLY A 93 -9.24 -15.12 0.89
CA GLY A 93 -8.85 -16.28 0.08
C GLY A 93 -8.36 -15.93 -1.34
N ALA A 94 -8.51 -14.68 -1.78
CA ALA A 94 -8.04 -14.24 -3.10
C ALA A 94 -6.52 -14.07 -3.18
N CYS A 95 -5.84 -13.90 -2.05
CA CYS A 95 -4.40 -13.70 -1.99
C CYS A 95 -3.90 -13.98 -0.57
N LEU A 96 -3.02 -14.97 -0.41
CA LEU A 96 -2.45 -15.35 0.91
C LEU A 96 -1.83 -14.15 1.64
N ARG A 97 -1.11 -13.29 0.90
CA ARG A 97 -0.50 -12.08 1.47
C ARG A 97 -1.52 -11.03 1.88
N PHE A 98 -2.67 -10.99 1.21
CA PHE A 98 -3.76 -10.09 1.62
C PHE A 98 -4.49 -10.68 2.84
N ASP A 99 -4.69 -11.99 2.88
CA ASP A 99 -5.28 -12.68 4.02
C ASP A 99 -4.43 -12.49 5.29
N GLN A 100 -3.10 -12.51 5.17
CA GLN A 100 -2.18 -12.14 6.26
C GLN A 100 -2.43 -10.70 6.77
N VAL A 101 -2.62 -9.75 5.85
CA VAL A 101 -2.93 -8.35 6.21
C VAL A 101 -4.31 -8.25 6.86
N LEU A 102 -5.31 -8.98 6.37
CA LEU A 102 -6.64 -9.03 6.95
C LEU A 102 -6.63 -9.65 8.36
N ALA A 103 -5.83 -10.68 8.60
CA ALA A 103 -5.68 -11.28 9.92
C ALA A 103 -5.11 -10.28 10.94
N CYS A 104 -4.22 -9.38 10.50
CA CYS A 104 -3.69 -8.30 11.32
C CYS A 104 -4.58 -7.05 11.38
N ARG A 105 -5.74 -7.01 10.70
CA ARG A 105 -6.57 -5.81 10.55
C ARG A 105 -6.91 -5.11 11.86
N PRO A 106 -7.34 -5.80 12.95
CA PRO A 106 -7.64 -5.12 14.21
C PRO A 106 -6.42 -4.37 14.79
N HIS A 107 -5.23 -4.94 14.65
CA HIS A 107 -3.98 -4.29 15.08
C HIS A 107 -3.61 -3.12 14.17
N LEU A 108 -3.84 -3.25 12.87
CA LEU A 108 -3.62 -2.16 11.91
C LEU A 108 -4.55 -0.97 12.16
N GLU A 109 -5.83 -1.22 12.48
CA GLU A 109 -6.79 -0.19 12.84
C GLU A 109 -6.44 0.49 14.18
N LYS A 110 -5.98 -0.28 15.17
CA LYS A 110 -5.46 0.26 16.43
C LYS A 110 -4.22 1.12 16.20
N ALA A 111 -3.27 0.65 15.40
CA ALA A 111 -2.08 1.41 15.03
C ALA A 111 -2.47 2.69 14.27
N LEU A 112 -3.43 2.62 13.35
CA LEU A 112 -3.94 3.78 12.61
C LEU A 112 -4.57 4.82 13.55
N ALA A 113 -5.29 4.39 14.59
CA ALA A 113 -5.86 5.29 15.60
C ALA A 113 -4.78 5.93 16.50
N ALA A 114 -3.65 5.24 16.69
CA ALA A 114 -2.51 5.73 17.47
C ALA A 114 -1.58 6.66 16.67
N VAL A 115 -1.60 6.61 15.33
CA VAL A 115 -0.87 7.57 14.51
C VAL A 115 -1.52 8.94 14.73
N PRO A 116 -0.78 9.96 15.20
CA PRO A 116 -1.31 11.29 15.32
C PRO A 116 -1.74 11.72 13.93
N GLN A 117 -3.05 11.81 13.72
CA GLN A 117 -3.55 12.41 12.51
C GLN A 117 -3.02 13.83 12.57
N THR A 118 -2.06 14.16 11.70
CA THR A 118 -1.75 15.54 11.39
C THR A 118 -3.03 16.11 10.82
N LYS A 119 -3.91 16.59 11.72
CA LYS A 119 -4.92 17.57 11.41
C LYS A 119 -4.13 18.64 10.69
N GLY A 120 -4.30 18.68 9.37
CA GLY A 120 -3.91 19.83 8.60
C GLY A 120 -4.45 21.01 9.38
N LYS A 121 -3.54 21.83 9.87
CA LYS A 121 -3.84 23.14 10.39
C LYS A 121 -4.63 23.80 9.26
N ALA A 122 -5.95 23.86 9.42
CA ALA A 122 -6.79 24.73 8.62
C ALA A 122 -6.44 26.13 9.12
N ASP A 123 -5.37 26.67 8.56
CA ASP A 123 -4.99 28.05 8.68
C ASP A 123 -5.07 28.60 7.25
N CYS A 124 -6.14 29.34 7.00
CA CYS A 124 -6.20 30.39 5.98
C CYS A 124 -7.50 31.18 6.18
N VAL A 125 -7.32 32.30 6.88
CA VAL A 125 -8.06 33.60 6.85
C VAL A 125 -9.52 33.60 7.30
#